data_AF-A0A1G5S2Y7-F1
#
_entry.id   AF-A0A1G5S2Y7-F1
#
_cell.length_a   1.000
_cell.length_b   1.000
_cell.length_c   1.000
_cell.angle_alpha   90.00
_cell.angle_beta   90.00
_cell.angle_gamma   90.00
#
_symmetry.space_group_name_H-M   'P 1'
#
loop_
_entity.id
_entity.type
_entity.pdbx_description
1 polymer ?
#
loop_
_entity_poly.entity_id
_entity_poly.type
_entity_poly.pdbx_seq_one_letter_code
_entity_poly.pdbx_strand_id
1 'polypeptide(L)'
;MKALKRLCTLIVAMGIALATVTPVAAVDNVVDAETAKQGVVQVNTVIVDDTSEKRLVVGGTGFIIGNPEGTEYVITSKDVVNPDQETLAAACQYYGLINGEEATSINLRLATEVVIEGDVVLNAAILTSSSELDMVVLQLPQPIYTRTPLKLLTNKKYDVNNLPYEVNDAVYALGLPEMVSFESDTKYYSDQQIQMSFGEITNLGMYEGVQVIENNTETDFNNYGGPLVDENGYVIGMNLPKHNGEDSCALDSTKIAKILDGLGVTYSQVNSAPKAEAEEEVEETETTTQNTKPVVAPKANAKKGISETMIIVISLVAIFVVVCGVAGLILYLINRDKKDTPKAAKAKKEKKVYNGPVFDMDTTPKNSVKMTAPTAKTPQKSIMAMAQPKAPVSDETTVLSAVPVNDGETSLLSEDLNAPQNLGTLVRRRTSEKISLSKSNFVIGKDALHSDYCIEKNSSISRKHAMITSGRNGAYIQDCNSTNGTFINGTKIESERAVLLNSGDIIKLSNEEFEYLA
;
A
#
# COMPACT_ATOMS: atom_id res chain seq x y z
N MET A 1 36.59 50.60 23.39
CA MET A 1 36.05 49.24 23.64
C MET A 1 34.68 48.96 23.00
N LYS A 2 33.70 49.90 22.97
CA LYS A 2 32.37 49.64 22.37
C LYS A 2 32.39 49.51 20.83
N ALA A 3 33.26 50.25 20.13
CA ALA A 3 33.40 50.17 18.67
C ALA A 3 34.03 48.84 18.22
N LEU A 4 35.02 48.33 18.97
CA LEU A 4 35.70 47.07 18.66
C LEU A 4 34.77 45.86 18.83
N LYS A 5 33.89 45.87 19.85
CA LYS A 5 32.87 44.83 20.03
C LYS A 5 31.86 44.79 18.88
N ARG A 6 31.48 45.95 18.32
CA ARG A 6 30.56 46.05 17.18
C ARG A 6 31.20 45.59 15.87
N LEU A 7 32.49 45.82 15.69
CA LEU A 7 33.24 45.34 14.52
C LEU A 7 33.39 43.81 14.55
N CYS A 8 33.67 43.22 15.72
CA CYS A 8 33.74 41.76 15.86
C CYS A 8 32.37 41.07 15.66
N THR A 9 31.26 41.68 16.09
CA THR A 9 29.92 41.11 15.85
C THR A 9 29.53 41.15 14.37
N LEU A 10 29.94 42.18 13.64
CA LEU A 10 29.73 42.28 12.19
C LEU A 10 30.57 41.25 11.40
N ILE A 11 31.80 40.98 11.82
CA ILE A 11 32.67 39.99 11.17
C ILE A 11 32.17 38.56 11.44
N VAL A 12 31.67 38.27 12.64
CA VAL A 12 31.06 36.96 12.96
C VAL A 12 29.72 36.76 12.24
N ALA A 13 28.90 37.80 12.12
CA ALA A 13 27.66 37.74 11.33
C ALA A 13 27.91 37.58 9.82
N MET A 14 28.98 38.21 9.29
CA MET A 14 29.38 38.04 7.89
C MET A 14 30.02 36.67 7.63
N GLY A 15 30.68 36.06 8.61
CA GLY A 15 31.23 34.70 8.52
C GLY A 15 30.17 33.59 8.50
N ILE A 16 29.02 33.80 9.15
CA ILE A 16 27.89 32.86 9.13
C ILE A 16 27.08 32.97 7.82
N ALA A 17 27.14 34.12 7.13
CA ALA A 17 26.53 34.32 5.82
C ALA A 17 27.36 33.77 4.63
N LEU A 18 28.56 33.26 4.89
CA LEU A 18 29.48 32.66 3.91
C LEU A 18 29.69 31.16 4.15
N ALA A 19 28.79 30.49 4.88
CA ALA A 19 28.63 29.06 4.71
C ALA A 19 28.10 28.85 3.28
N THR A 20 28.97 28.48 2.36
CA THR A 20 28.57 28.00 1.05
C THR A 20 27.62 26.85 1.30
N VAL A 21 26.33 27.10 1.09
CA VAL A 21 25.37 26.04 0.82
C VAL A 21 25.86 25.46 -0.50
N THR A 22 26.74 24.47 -0.42
CA THR A 22 26.89 23.55 -1.53
C THR A 22 25.47 23.05 -1.74
N PRO A 23 24.85 23.25 -2.92
CA PRO A 23 23.67 22.47 -3.20
C PRO A 23 24.13 21.04 -2.99
N VAL A 24 23.56 20.37 -1.99
CA VAL A 24 23.45 18.92 -2.07
C VAL A 24 22.72 18.78 -3.37
N ALA A 25 23.46 18.42 -4.43
CA ALA A 25 22.84 17.92 -5.62
C ALA A 25 21.88 16.89 -5.07
N ALA A 26 20.57 17.16 -5.21
CA ALA A 26 19.63 16.08 -5.20
C ALA A 26 20.30 15.05 -6.10
N VAL A 27 20.62 13.89 -5.54
CA VAL A 27 20.81 12.72 -6.38
C VAL A 27 19.52 12.74 -7.18
N ASP A 28 19.61 13.16 -8.45
CA ASP A 28 18.51 13.00 -9.39
C ASP A 28 18.04 11.59 -9.11
N ASN A 29 16.80 11.41 -8.65
CA ASN A 29 16.27 10.08 -8.35
C ASN A 29 16.56 9.25 -9.61
N VAL A 30 17.61 8.44 -9.56
CA VAL A 30 18.01 7.63 -10.69
C VAL A 30 16.93 6.57 -10.68
N VAL A 31 15.96 6.75 -11.57
CA VAL A 31 14.86 5.83 -11.75
C VAL A 31 15.50 4.63 -12.44
N ASP A 32 15.97 3.68 -11.63
CA ASP A 32 16.57 2.43 -12.06
C ASP A 32 15.88 1.23 -11.43
N ALA A 33 16.12 0.04 -11.97
CA ALA A 33 15.56 -1.21 -11.48
C ALA A 33 15.88 -1.48 -9.99
N GLU A 34 16.99 -0.97 -9.46
CA GLU A 34 17.40 -1.19 -8.07
C GLU A 34 16.45 -0.46 -7.09
N THR A 35 15.97 0.74 -7.46
CA THR A 35 14.97 1.46 -6.65
C THR A 35 13.66 0.67 -6.46
N ALA A 36 13.32 -0.24 -7.39
CA ALA A 36 12.11 -1.05 -7.29
C ALA A 36 12.12 -2.00 -6.08
N LYS A 37 13.28 -2.36 -5.52
CA LYS A 37 13.38 -3.17 -4.29
C LYS A 37 12.62 -2.54 -3.12
N GLN A 38 12.53 -1.21 -3.08
CA GLN A 38 11.81 -0.48 -2.02
C GLN A 38 10.29 -0.69 -2.04
N GLY A 39 9.73 -1.17 -3.15
CA GLY A 39 8.31 -1.48 -3.25
C GLY A 39 7.99 -2.96 -3.07
N VAL A 40 9.00 -3.82 -2.91
CA VAL A 40 8.83 -5.27 -2.69
C VAL A 40 8.64 -5.55 -1.22
N VAL A 41 7.66 -6.38 -0.88
CA VAL A 41 7.32 -6.75 0.50
C VAL A 41 7.17 -8.26 0.64
N GLN A 42 7.39 -8.75 1.86
CA GLN A 42 7.06 -10.12 2.22
C GLN A 42 5.59 -10.19 2.65
N VAL A 43 4.86 -11.15 2.10
CA VAL A 43 3.47 -11.45 2.44
C VAL A 43 3.41 -12.83 3.09
N ASN A 44 2.90 -12.91 4.30
CA ASN A 44 2.76 -14.12 5.08
C ASN A 44 1.29 -14.50 5.23
N THR A 45 1.00 -15.80 5.17
CA THR A 45 -0.26 -16.36 5.63
C THR A 45 -0.04 -17.03 6.97
N VAL A 46 -0.87 -16.66 7.94
CA VAL A 46 -0.82 -17.16 9.31
C VAL A 46 -2.14 -17.80 9.70
N ILE A 47 -2.05 -18.85 10.50
CA ILE A 47 -3.19 -19.43 11.21
C ILE A 47 -3.34 -18.70 12.54
N VAL A 48 -4.55 -18.27 12.83
CA VAL A 48 -4.96 -17.71 14.11
C VAL A 48 -5.84 -18.72 14.81
N ASP A 49 -5.42 -19.15 15.99
CA ASP A 49 -6.17 -20.09 16.82
C ASP A 49 -7.18 -19.37 17.74
N ASP A 50 -7.97 -20.15 18.49
CA ASP A 50 -8.95 -19.62 19.44
C ASP A 50 -8.32 -18.79 20.58
N THR A 51 -7.01 -18.95 20.82
CA THR A 51 -6.25 -18.18 21.81
C THR A 51 -5.68 -16.87 21.24
N SER A 52 -5.96 -16.58 19.96
CA SER A 52 -5.40 -15.46 19.19
C SER A 52 -3.88 -15.54 18.98
N GLU A 53 -3.29 -16.73 19.15
CA GLU A 53 -1.90 -16.97 18.79
C GLU A 53 -1.79 -17.11 17.27
N LYS A 54 -0.78 -16.47 16.68
CA LYS A 54 -0.54 -16.48 15.24
C LYS A 54 0.61 -17.42 14.92
N ARG A 55 0.40 -18.33 13.98
CA ARG A 55 1.41 -19.30 13.52
C ARG A 55 1.58 -19.21 12.02
N LEU A 56 2.80 -18.95 11.58
CA LEU A 56 3.18 -18.81 10.17
C LEU A 56 2.94 -20.11 9.41
N VAL A 57 2.30 -20.04 8.25
CA VAL A 57 2.13 -21.19 7.35
C VAL A 57 3.11 -21.10 6.20
N VAL A 58 3.00 -20.00 5.45
CA VAL A 58 3.77 -19.76 4.25
C VAL A 58 3.98 -18.26 4.09
N GLY A 59 5.10 -17.88 3.50
CA GLY A 59 5.41 -16.52 3.13
C GLY A 59 5.99 -16.47 1.72
N GLY A 60 5.60 -15.44 0.99
CA GLY A 60 6.03 -15.20 -0.38
C GLY A 60 6.26 -13.73 -0.66
N THR A 61 6.51 -13.44 -1.93
CA THR A 61 6.85 -12.09 -2.38
C THR A 61 5.57 -11.38 -2.83
N GLY A 62 5.46 -10.10 -2.51
CA GLY A 62 4.47 -9.19 -3.09
C GLY A 62 5.10 -7.83 -3.36
N PHE A 63 4.33 -6.93 -3.96
CA PHE A 63 4.76 -5.55 -4.16
C PHE A 63 3.64 -4.56 -3.90
N ILE A 64 4.02 -3.39 -3.41
CA ILE A 64 3.10 -2.32 -3.06
C ILE A 64 2.77 -1.50 -4.32
N ILE A 65 1.49 -1.21 -4.49
CA ILE A 65 0.97 -0.23 -5.42
C ILE A 65 0.04 0.74 -4.67
N GLY A 66 -0.24 1.88 -5.27
CA GLY A 66 -1.19 2.84 -4.71
C GLY A 66 -0.68 4.27 -4.76
N ASN A 67 -1.13 5.06 -3.80
CA ASN A 67 -0.68 6.43 -3.57
C ASN A 67 -0.32 6.61 -2.08
N PRO A 68 0.87 7.11 -1.73
CA PRO A 68 1.26 7.41 -0.34
C PRO A 68 0.31 8.35 0.40
N GLU A 69 -0.43 9.20 -0.33
CA GLU A 69 -1.45 10.11 0.23
C GLU A 69 -2.83 9.46 0.42
N GLY A 70 -3.01 8.21 -0.04
CA GLY A 70 -4.26 7.49 -0.07
C GLY A 70 -4.17 6.08 0.53
N THR A 71 -4.90 5.14 -0.08
CA THR A 71 -4.86 3.72 0.30
C THR A 71 -3.76 3.01 -0.50
N GLU A 72 -2.97 2.20 0.18
CA GLU A 72 -1.99 1.31 -0.45
C GLU A 72 -2.52 -0.11 -0.54
N TYR A 73 -2.09 -0.80 -1.58
CA TYR A 73 -2.46 -2.17 -1.87
C TYR A 73 -1.21 -2.99 -2.13
N VAL A 74 -1.29 -4.29 -1.86
CA VAL A 74 -0.22 -5.24 -2.18
C VAL A 74 -0.76 -6.23 -3.20
N ILE A 75 0.01 -6.45 -4.26
CA ILE A 75 -0.25 -7.50 -5.23
C ILE A 75 0.69 -8.67 -4.93
N THR A 76 0.16 -9.89 -4.95
CA THR A 76 0.93 -11.13 -4.74
C THR A 76 0.21 -12.32 -5.40
N SER A 77 0.85 -13.49 -5.37
CA SER A 77 0.28 -14.75 -5.86
C SER A 77 -0.79 -15.30 -4.91
N LYS A 78 -1.74 -16.06 -5.46
CA LYS A 78 -2.82 -16.65 -4.67
C LYS A 78 -2.30 -17.76 -3.77
N ASP A 79 -1.32 -18.54 -4.20
CA ASP A 79 -0.78 -19.66 -3.43
C ASP A 79 -0.12 -19.19 -2.12
N VAL A 80 0.38 -17.95 -2.09
CA VAL A 80 0.90 -17.31 -0.87
C VAL A 80 -0.22 -16.99 0.12
N VAL A 81 -1.36 -16.49 -0.36
CA VAL A 81 -2.48 -15.98 0.46
C VAL A 81 -3.45 -17.08 0.88
N ASN A 82 -3.66 -18.06 0.01
CA ASN A 82 -4.58 -19.17 0.21
C ASN A 82 -3.87 -20.48 -0.13
N PRO A 83 -2.96 -20.95 0.75
CA PRO A 83 -2.26 -22.21 0.56
C PRO A 83 -3.23 -23.39 0.48
N ASP A 84 -2.79 -24.47 -0.16
CA ASP A 84 -3.58 -25.67 -0.32
C ASP A 84 -3.84 -26.39 1.03
N GLN A 85 -4.77 -27.35 0.99
CA GLN A 85 -5.14 -28.09 2.20
C GLN A 85 -3.98 -28.96 2.72
N GLU A 86 -3.07 -29.40 1.85
CA GLU A 86 -1.92 -30.22 2.23
C GLU A 86 -0.92 -29.41 3.05
N THR A 87 -0.55 -28.22 2.57
CA THR A 87 0.34 -27.28 3.27
C THR A 87 -0.28 -26.84 4.59
N LEU A 88 -1.58 -26.55 4.61
CA LEU A 88 -2.29 -26.20 5.84
C LEU A 88 -2.30 -27.34 6.85
N ALA A 89 -2.56 -28.57 6.40
CA ALA A 89 -2.57 -29.75 7.27
C ALA A 89 -1.16 -30.02 7.84
N ALA A 90 -0.12 -29.91 7.01
CA ALA A 90 1.27 -30.07 7.42
C ALA A 90 1.67 -29.02 8.47
N ALA A 91 1.33 -27.74 8.25
CA ALA A 91 1.58 -26.68 9.22
C ALA A 91 0.84 -26.94 10.55
N CYS A 92 -0.43 -27.35 10.49
CA CYS A 92 -1.20 -27.68 11.68
C CYS A 92 -0.59 -28.86 12.46
N GLN A 93 -0.11 -29.88 11.78
CA GLN A 93 0.56 -31.02 12.39
C GLN A 93 1.91 -30.60 13.01
N TYR A 94 2.70 -29.78 12.30
CA TYR A 94 3.97 -29.26 12.79
C TYR A 94 3.81 -28.49 14.11
N TYR A 95 2.78 -27.64 14.20
CA TYR A 95 2.48 -26.89 15.40
C TYR A 95 1.68 -27.68 16.47
N GLY A 96 1.42 -28.96 16.25
CA GLY A 96 0.65 -29.81 17.17
C GLY A 96 -0.79 -29.35 17.38
N LEU A 97 -1.37 -28.61 16.43
CA LEU A 97 -2.76 -28.17 16.48
C LEU A 97 -3.72 -29.34 16.23
N ILE A 98 -3.29 -30.34 15.46
CA ILE A 98 -4.08 -31.54 15.20
C ILE A 98 -3.38 -32.73 15.86
N ASN A 99 -4.01 -33.30 16.88
CA ASN A 99 -3.63 -34.59 17.45
C ASN A 99 -4.53 -35.67 16.80
N GLY A 100 -3.92 -36.78 16.38
CA GLY A 100 -4.55 -37.79 15.52
C GLY A 100 -5.97 -38.26 15.91
N GLU A 101 -6.69 -38.69 14.87
CA GLU A 101 -8.02 -39.33 14.80
C GLU A 101 -9.26 -38.61 15.40
N GLU A 102 -9.11 -37.69 16.35
CA GLU A 102 -10.23 -36.84 16.79
C GLU A 102 -10.05 -35.41 16.29
N ALA A 103 -10.71 -35.12 15.17
CA ALA A 103 -10.93 -33.76 14.67
C ALA A 103 -11.83 -32.99 15.66
N THR A 104 -11.25 -32.57 16.79
CA THR A 104 -11.78 -31.45 17.53
C THR A 104 -11.84 -30.29 16.53
N SER A 105 -13.04 -29.74 16.36
CA SER A 105 -13.31 -28.69 15.38
C SER A 105 -12.64 -27.40 15.86
N ILE A 106 -11.33 -27.29 15.69
CA ILE A 106 -10.60 -26.07 16.00
C ILE A 106 -11.03 -25.05 14.94
N ASN A 107 -11.59 -23.93 15.38
CA ASN A 107 -11.96 -22.85 14.48
C ASN A 107 -10.68 -22.11 14.09
N LEU A 108 -9.92 -22.68 13.17
CA LEU A 108 -8.73 -22.03 12.64
C LEU A 108 -9.17 -20.94 11.66
N ARG A 109 -8.73 -19.71 11.92
CA ARG A 109 -8.92 -18.58 11.02
C ARG A 109 -7.62 -18.30 10.30
N LEU A 110 -7.66 -18.14 8.98
CA LEU A 110 -6.53 -17.64 8.21
C LEU A 110 -6.51 -16.11 8.22
N ALA A 111 -5.32 -15.55 8.36
CA ALA A 111 -5.06 -14.13 8.21
C ALA A 111 -3.84 -13.92 7.30
N THR A 112 -3.86 -12.84 6.53
CA THR A 112 -2.76 -12.46 5.65
C THR A 112 -2.07 -11.24 6.24
N GLU A 113 -0.76 -11.32 6.35
CA GLU A 113 0.08 -10.33 7.01
C GLU A 113 1.15 -9.83 6.04
N VAL A 114 1.37 -8.52 6.01
CA VAL A 114 2.44 -7.90 5.23
C VAL A 114 3.52 -7.44 6.20
N VAL A 115 4.76 -7.89 5.96
CA VAL A 115 5.90 -7.60 6.82
C VAL A 115 6.39 -6.18 6.54
N ILE A 116 6.48 -5.36 7.59
CA ILE A 116 7.13 -4.04 7.52
C ILE A 116 8.63 -4.24 7.74
N GLU A 117 8.98 -4.74 8.92
CA GLU A 117 10.36 -4.95 9.37
C GLU A 117 10.38 -5.95 10.53
N GLY A 118 11.15 -7.04 10.39
CA GLY A 118 11.21 -8.09 11.41
C GLY A 118 9.84 -8.69 11.72
N ASP A 119 9.46 -8.72 13.00
CA ASP A 119 8.18 -9.23 13.48
C ASP A 119 7.03 -8.20 13.42
N VAL A 120 7.31 -6.98 12.95
CA VAL A 120 6.29 -5.94 12.79
C VAL A 120 5.54 -6.15 11.48
N VAL A 121 4.26 -6.49 11.59
CA VAL A 121 3.40 -6.86 10.46
C VAL A 121 2.07 -6.10 10.45
N LEU A 122 1.48 -5.95 9.26
CA LEU A 122 0.12 -5.42 9.06
C LEU A 122 -0.83 -6.51 8.60
N ASN A 123 -2.00 -6.63 9.23
CA ASN A 123 -3.06 -7.50 8.72
C ASN A 123 -3.68 -6.86 7.46
N ALA A 124 -3.47 -7.47 6.31
CA ALA A 124 -4.03 -7.02 5.05
C ALA A 124 -5.37 -7.71 4.76
N ALA A 125 -6.32 -6.98 4.19
CA ALA A 125 -7.61 -7.53 3.79
C ALA A 125 -7.58 -7.92 2.32
N ILE A 126 -8.16 -9.08 1.96
CA ILE A 126 -8.26 -9.48 0.56
C ILE A 126 -9.34 -8.62 -0.11
N LEU A 127 -8.94 -7.79 -1.07
CA LEU A 127 -9.86 -7.00 -1.89
C LEU A 127 -10.45 -7.87 -3.01
N THR A 128 -9.61 -8.63 -3.69
CA THR A 128 -10.02 -9.58 -4.72
C THR A 128 -8.97 -10.68 -4.88
N SER A 129 -9.38 -11.81 -5.45
CA SER A 129 -8.51 -12.93 -5.79
C SER A 129 -8.99 -13.58 -7.08
N SER A 130 -8.06 -13.97 -7.95
CA SER A 130 -8.34 -14.73 -9.18
C SER A 130 -7.53 -16.02 -9.19
N SER A 131 -8.22 -17.15 -9.33
CA SER A 131 -7.58 -18.46 -9.49
C SER A 131 -6.97 -18.63 -10.88
N GLU A 132 -7.59 -18.07 -11.92
CA GLU A 132 -7.13 -18.19 -13.31
C GLU A 132 -5.87 -17.37 -13.58
N LEU A 133 -5.67 -16.27 -12.85
CA LEU A 133 -4.53 -15.38 -13.02
C LEU A 133 -3.45 -15.59 -11.96
N ASP A 134 -3.69 -16.51 -11.01
CA ASP A 134 -2.88 -16.66 -9.78
C ASP A 134 -2.52 -15.32 -9.12
N MET A 135 -3.53 -14.45 -8.95
CA MET A 135 -3.32 -13.07 -8.51
C MET A 135 -4.27 -12.71 -7.37
N VAL A 136 -3.74 -12.03 -6.35
CA VAL A 136 -4.50 -11.45 -5.24
C VAL A 136 -4.15 -9.98 -5.08
N VAL A 137 -5.17 -9.16 -4.84
CA VAL A 137 -5.00 -7.75 -4.42
C VAL A 137 -5.39 -7.65 -2.96
N LEU A 138 -4.45 -7.23 -2.14
CA LEU A 138 -4.61 -7.01 -0.72
C LEU A 138 -4.71 -5.51 -0.44
N GLN A 139 -5.62 -5.09 0.41
CA GLN A 139 -5.72 -3.73 0.90
C GLN A 139 -5.00 -3.61 2.24
N LEU A 140 -4.08 -2.66 2.34
CA LEU A 140 -3.41 -2.35 3.60
C LEU A 140 -4.31 -1.47 4.48
N PRO A 141 -4.32 -1.69 5.82
CA PRO A 141 -5.09 -0.86 6.74
C PRO A 141 -4.48 0.55 6.90
N GLN A 142 -3.18 0.69 6.60
CA GLN A 142 -2.43 1.94 6.60
C GLN A 142 -1.23 1.84 5.64
N PRO A 143 -0.73 2.98 5.12
CA PRO A 143 0.47 3.01 4.30
C PRO A 143 1.73 2.55 5.05
N ILE A 144 2.71 2.01 4.32
CA ILE A 144 4.03 1.64 4.84
C ILE A 144 5.04 2.71 4.42
N TYR A 145 5.28 3.70 5.29
CA TYR A 145 6.12 4.87 4.98
C TYR A 145 7.62 4.57 4.75
N THR A 146 8.09 3.37 5.11
CA THR A 146 9.46 2.92 4.83
C THR A 146 9.60 2.29 3.44
N ARG A 147 8.50 2.16 2.70
CA ARG A 147 8.44 1.54 1.37
C ARG A 147 7.90 2.54 0.36
N THR A 148 8.24 2.32 -0.91
CA THR A 148 7.82 3.17 -2.02
C THR A 148 6.88 2.40 -2.94
N PRO A 149 5.61 2.79 -3.11
CA PRO A 149 4.71 2.14 -4.04
C PRO A 149 5.25 2.16 -5.48
N LEU A 150 5.21 1.00 -6.14
CA LEU A 150 5.68 0.85 -7.51
C LEU A 150 4.67 1.40 -8.51
N LYS A 151 5.19 1.81 -9.67
CA LYS A 151 4.38 2.30 -10.79
C LYS A 151 4.26 1.22 -11.85
N LEU A 152 3.07 1.04 -12.39
CA LEU A 152 2.81 0.09 -13.47
C LEU A 152 3.10 0.74 -14.82
N LEU A 153 3.87 0.08 -15.68
CA LEU A 153 4.10 0.50 -17.07
C LEU A 153 3.07 -0.17 -17.97
N THR A 154 2.11 0.57 -18.52
CA THR A 154 1.03 0.00 -19.33
C THR A 154 0.57 0.95 -20.43
N ASN A 155 -0.29 0.46 -21.34
CA ASN A 155 -0.96 1.26 -22.34
C ASN A 155 -2.38 1.62 -21.86
N LYS A 156 -2.76 2.91 -21.96
CA LYS A 156 -4.09 3.46 -21.62
C LYS A 156 -5.30 2.72 -22.21
N LYS A 157 -5.12 2.00 -23.32
CA LYS A 157 -6.22 1.27 -23.99
C LYS A 157 -6.34 -0.19 -23.56
N TYR A 158 -5.44 -0.65 -22.71
CA TYR A 158 -5.26 -2.07 -22.39
C TYR A 158 -5.11 -2.96 -23.62
N ASP A 159 -4.48 -2.42 -24.67
CA ASP A 159 -4.29 -3.12 -25.94
C ASP A 159 -3.05 -4.01 -25.87
N VAL A 160 -3.32 -5.31 -25.78
CA VAL A 160 -2.33 -6.37 -25.68
C VAL A 160 -1.43 -6.48 -26.91
N ASN A 161 -1.86 -5.95 -28.06
CA ASN A 161 -1.07 -5.95 -29.29
C ASN A 161 -0.15 -4.73 -29.39
N ASN A 162 -0.23 -3.82 -28.43
CA ASN A 162 0.40 -2.52 -28.50
C ASN A 162 0.98 -2.15 -27.12
N LEU A 163 1.89 -3.01 -26.67
CA LEU A 163 2.53 -2.90 -25.36
C LEU A 163 3.65 -1.84 -25.39
N PRO A 164 3.94 -1.21 -24.23
CA PRO A 164 5.04 -0.26 -24.08
C PRO A 164 6.43 -0.94 -23.97
N TYR A 165 6.48 -2.27 -24.01
CA TYR A 165 7.69 -3.10 -23.97
C TYR A 165 7.60 -4.18 -25.06
N GLU A 166 8.76 -4.65 -25.50
CA GLU A 166 8.93 -5.59 -26.61
C GLU A 166 9.89 -6.74 -26.25
N VAL A 167 9.92 -7.75 -27.10
CA VAL A 167 10.88 -8.87 -26.97
C VAL A 167 12.31 -8.33 -27.04
N ASN A 168 13.19 -8.86 -26.19
CA ASN A 168 14.56 -8.43 -25.91
C ASN A 168 14.72 -7.16 -25.06
N ASP A 169 13.64 -6.54 -24.57
CA ASP A 169 13.78 -5.50 -23.56
C ASP A 169 14.35 -6.09 -22.26
N ALA A 170 15.22 -5.33 -21.60
CA ALA A 170 15.85 -5.68 -20.34
C ALA A 170 14.82 -5.71 -19.20
N VAL A 171 14.83 -6.79 -18.42
CA VAL A 171 13.90 -6.99 -17.31
C VAL A 171 14.61 -7.51 -16.06
N TYR A 172 14.01 -7.19 -14.92
CA TYR A 172 14.52 -7.56 -13.61
C TYR A 172 13.42 -8.20 -12.80
N ALA A 173 13.64 -9.44 -12.36
CA ALA A 173 12.75 -10.13 -11.44
C ALA A 173 13.20 -9.87 -10.01
N LEU A 174 12.28 -9.44 -9.13
CA LEU A 174 12.59 -9.16 -7.72
C LEU A 174 11.87 -10.15 -6.79
N GLY A 175 12.53 -10.51 -5.69
CA GLY A 175 12.05 -11.55 -4.80
C GLY A 175 12.76 -11.64 -3.46
N LEU A 176 12.27 -12.56 -2.63
CA LEU A 176 12.87 -12.94 -1.36
C LEU A 176 13.94 -14.02 -1.59
N PRO A 177 15.03 -14.07 -0.79
CA PRO A 177 16.08 -15.07 -0.95
C PRO A 177 15.57 -16.51 -1.00
N GLU A 178 14.64 -16.87 -0.12
CA GLU A 178 14.03 -18.20 -0.09
C GLU A 178 12.52 -18.09 0.21
N MET A 179 11.80 -19.17 -0.09
CA MET A 179 10.40 -19.28 0.30
C MET A 179 10.31 -19.51 1.80
N VAL A 180 9.47 -18.70 2.45
CA VAL A 180 9.23 -18.82 3.89
C VAL A 180 8.14 -19.87 4.11
N SER A 181 8.41 -20.88 4.93
CA SER A 181 7.43 -21.89 5.32
C SER A 181 7.38 -22.03 6.84
N PHE A 182 6.41 -22.79 7.34
CA PHE A 182 6.29 -23.10 8.76
C PHE A 182 7.52 -23.85 9.34
N GLU A 183 8.33 -24.50 8.48
CA GLU A 183 9.56 -25.21 8.85
C GLU A 183 10.82 -24.34 8.73
N SER A 184 10.73 -23.17 8.07
CA SER A 184 11.88 -22.32 7.83
C SER A 184 12.46 -21.73 9.12
N ASP A 185 13.78 -21.77 9.26
CA ASP A 185 14.50 -21.13 10.36
C ASP A 185 14.37 -19.60 10.28
N THR A 186 14.45 -19.04 9.07
CA THR A 186 14.27 -17.61 8.82
C THR A 186 12.81 -17.33 8.48
N LYS A 187 12.16 -16.52 9.32
CA LYS A 187 10.73 -16.18 9.16
C LYS A 187 10.47 -14.83 8.51
N TYR A 188 11.44 -13.93 8.58
CA TYR A 188 11.31 -12.55 8.12
C TYR A 188 12.57 -12.12 7.40
N TYR A 189 12.38 -11.48 6.25
CA TYR A 189 13.43 -10.82 5.48
C TYR A 189 13.30 -9.31 5.56
N SER A 190 14.44 -8.62 5.59
CA SER A 190 14.48 -7.16 5.47
C SER A 190 14.42 -6.70 4.01
N ASP A 191 14.16 -5.41 3.82
CA ASP A 191 14.26 -4.72 2.53
C ASP A 191 15.65 -4.87 1.86
N GLN A 192 16.71 -4.92 2.65
CA GLN A 192 18.08 -5.11 2.16
C GLN A 192 18.36 -6.51 1.63
N GLN A 193 17.53 -7.49 1.98
CA GLN A 193 17.70 -8.89 1.57
C GLN A 193 16.94 -9.21 0.27
N ILE A 194 16.20 -8.25 -0.30
CA ILE A 194 15.51 -8.43 -1.58
C ILE A 194 16.53 -8.72 -2.68
N GLN A 195 16.37 -9.88 -3.31
CA GLN A 195 17.18 -10.33 -4.43
C GLN A 195 16.61 -9.81 -5.74
N MET A 196 17.49 -9.66 -6.73
CA MET A 196 17.15 -9.24 -8.07
C MET A 196 17.95 -10.05 -9.07
N SER A 197 17.28 -10.54 -10.11
CA SER A 197 17.91 -11.21 -11.25
C SER A 197 17.62 -10.45 -12.53
N PHE A 198 18.63 -10.37 -13.40
CA PHE A 198 18.52 -9.78 -14.72
C PHE A 198 18.12 -10.83 -15.75
N GLY A 199 17.35 -10.41 -16.74
CA GLY A 199 17.06 -11.17 -17.94
C GLY A 199 16.51 -10.27 -19.03
N GLU A 200 15.98 -10.89 -20.06
CA GLU A 200 15.36 -10.25 -21.20
C GLU A 200 14.01 -10.92 -21.48
N ILE A 201 13.07 -10.15 -22.03
CA ILE A 201 11.80 -10.70 -22.51
C ILE A 201 12.11 -11.62 -23.70
N THR A 202 11.78 -12.91 -23.59
CA THR A 202 12.00 -13.88 -24.66
C THR A 202 10.79 -13.95 -25.60
N ASN A 203 9.59 -13.77 -25.05
CA ASN A 203 8.35 -13.89 -25.80
C ASN A 203 7.20 -13.17 -25.08
N LEU A 204 6.26 -12.66 -25.87
CA LEU A 204 5.02 -12.03 -25.40
C LEU A 204 3.86 -12.83 -25.97
N GLY A 205 3.24 -13.63 -25.10
CA GLY A 205 2.31 -14.66 -25.50
C GLY A 205 0.93 -14.53 -24.86
N MET A 206 0.04 -15.41 -25.30
CA MET A 206 -1.25 -15.65 -24.67
C MET A 206 -1.26 -17.10 -24.18
N TYR A 207 -1.35 -17.28 -22.86
CA TYR A 207 -1.51 -18.58 -22.22
C TYR A 207 -2.91 -18.67 -21.63
N GLU A 208 -3.70 -19.66 -22.05
CA GLU A 208 -5.10 -19.84 -21.61
C GLU A 208 -5.98 -18.57 -21.73
N GLY A 209 -5.68 -17.69 -22.70
CA GLY A 209 -6.40 -16.42 -22.91
C GLY A 209 -5.94 -15.27 -22.00
N VAL A 210 -4.83 -15.45 -21.29
CA VAL A 210 -4.16 -14.47 -20.44
C VAL A 210 -2.85 -14.05 -21.10
N GLN A 211 -2.60 -12.74 -21.16
CA GLN A 211 -1.32 -12.24 -21.67
C GLN A 211 -0.23 -12.49 -20.64
N VAL A 212 0.84 -13.15 -21.08
CA VAL A 212 1.99 -13.52 -20.25
C VAL A 212 3.28 -13.04 -20.90
N ILE A 213 4.25 -12.70 -20.05
CA ILE A 213 5.59 -12.29 -20.42
C ILE A 213 6.52 -13.44 -20.07
N GLU A 214 7.08 -14.08 -21.09
CA GLU A 214 8.13 -15.09 -20.91
C GLU A 214 9.48 -14.36 -20.91
N ASN A 215 10.36 -14.77 -20.01
CA ASN A 215 11.67 -14.17 -19.84
C ASN A 215 12.69 -15.22 -19.39
N ASN A 216 13.96 -14.98 -19.70
CA ASN A 216 15.07 -15.87 -19.36
C ASN A 216 15.73 -15.50 -18.02
N THR A 217 15.00 -14.88 -17.07
CA THR A 217 15.57 -14.57 -15.76
C THR A 217 15.89 -15.87 -15.02
N GLU A 218 17.18 -16.06 -14.74
CA GLU A 218 17.66 -17.15 -13.90
C GLU A 218 17.53 -16.72 -12.44
N THR A 219 16.54 -17.27 -11.74
CA THR A 219 16.28 -16.98 -10.33
C THR A 219 16.56 -18.22 -9.49
N ASP A 220 17.50 -18.08 -8.55
CA ASP A 220 17.77 -19.03 -7.46
C ASP A 220 17.00 -18.68 -6.17
N PHE A 221 16.22 -17.61 -6.21
CA PHE A 221 15.45 -17.07 -5.09
C PHE A 221 13.93 -17.10 -5.36
N ASN A 222 13.13 -16.88 -4.31
CA ASN A 222 11.67 -16.88 -4.39
C ASN A 222 11.13 -15.53 -4.89
N ASN A 223 10.87 -15.44 -6.20
CA ASN A 223 10.30 -14.25 -6.84
C ASN A 223 8.78 -14.32 -7.05
N TYR A 224 8.12 -15.43 -6.70
CA TYR A 224 6.70 -15.64 -6.99
C TYR A 224 5.79 -14.65 -6.28
N GLY A 225 4.86 -14.05 -7.05
CA GLY A 225 4.04 -12.93 -6.59
C GLY A 225 4.78 -11.58 -6.53
N GLY A 226 6.10 -11.58 -6.73
CA GLY A 226 6.93 -10.39 -6.84
C GLY A 226 6.81 -9.70 -8.20
N PRO A 227 7.35 -8.48 -8.33
CA PRO A 227 7.27 -7.72 -9.56
C PRO A 227 8.35 -8.18 -10.57
N LEU A 228 7.99 -8.09 -11.84
CA LEU A 228 8.91 -8.01 -12.97
C LEU A 228 8.97 -6.55 -13.41
N VAL A 229 10.15 -5.95 -13.44
CA VAL A 229 10.34 -4.52 -13.75
C VAL A 229 11.25 -4.31 -14.95
N ASP A 230 11.11 -3.15 -15.61
CA ASP A 230 12.02 -2.69 -16.66
C ASP A 230 13.31 -2.09 -16.08
N GLU A 231 14.22 -1.62 -16.94
CA GLU A 231 15.45 -0.92 -16.56
C GLU A 231 15.22 0.35 -15.70
N ASN A 232 14.03 0.93 -15.79
CA ASN A 232 13.61 2.12 -15.04
C ASN A 232 12.91 1.75 -13.72
N GLY A 233 12.77 0.46 -13.38
CA GLY A 233 12.08 0.02 -12.17
C GLY A 233 10.55 0.15 -12.23
N TYR A 234 9.96 0.34 -13.42
CA TYR A 234 8.52 0.26 -13.61
C TYR A 234 8.06 -1.18 -13.76
N VAL A 235 6.95 -1.51 -13.11
CA VAL A 235 6.40 -2.87 -13.12
C VAL A 235 5.72 -3.14 -14.45
N ILE A 236 6.26 -4.11 -15.18
CA ILE A 236 5.70 -4.64 -16.43
C ILE A 236 4.92 -5.93 -16.23
N GLY A 237 5.09 -6.60 -15.08
CA GLY A 237 4.32 -7.77 -14.73
C GLY A 237 4.53 -8.28 -13.30
N MET A 238 3.85 -9.38 -12.96
CA MET A 238 3.99 -10.10 -11.69
C MET A 238 4.48 -11.53 -11.96
N ASN A 239 5.57 -11.95 -11.32
CA ASN A 239 6.18 -13.26 -11.53
C ASN A 239 5.23 -14.40 -11.07
N LEU A 240 5.07 -15.41 -11.92
CA LEU A 240 4.23 -16.58 -11.72
C LEU A 240 5.07 -17.82 -11.37
N PRO A 241 4.49 -18.83 -10.70
CA PRO A 241 5.17 -20.10 -10.43
C PRO A 241 5.62 -20.78 -11.72
N LYS A 242 6.87 -21.27 -11.76
CA LYS A 242 7.42 -21.99 -12.93
C LYS A 242 6.66 -23.29 -13.15
N HIS A 243 6.19 -23.54 -14.38
CA HIS A 243 5.61 -24.82 -14.77
C HIS A 243 6.69 -25.67 -15.47
N ASN A 244 6.99 -26.85 -14.93
CA ASN A 244 7.69 -27.96 -15.61
C ASN A 244 8.95 -27.64 -16.46
N GLY A 245 9.88 -26.83 -15.94
CA GLY A 245 11.19 -26.61 -16.57
C GLY A 245 11.19 -25.63 -17.74
N GLU A 246 10.12 -24.85 -17.88
CA GLU A 246 10.00 -23.75 -18.87
C GLU A 246 10.59 -22.43 -18.33
N ASP A 247 10.78 -21.48 -19.24
CA ASP A 247 11.25 -20.12 -18.99
C ASP A 247 10.42 -19.42 -17.89
N SER A 248 11.02 -18.43 -17.22
CA SER A 248 10.34 -17.66 -16.17
C SER A 248 9.17 -16.88 -16.77
N CYS A 249 7.97 -16.99 -16.20
CA CYS A 249 6.75 -16.33 -16.69
C CYS A 249 6.27 -15.25 -15.73
N ALA A 250 5.69 -14.18 -16.28
CA ALA A 250 5.03 -13.13 -15.51
C ALA A 250 3.66 -12.75 -16.10
N LEU A 251 2.70 -12.46 -15.22
CA LEU A 251 1.40 -11.89 -15.59
C LEU A 251 1.57 -10.45 -16.04
N ASP A 252 1.03 -10.12 -17.22
CA ASP A 252 1.17 -8.82 -17.84
C ASP A 252 0.54 -7.65 -17.04
N SER A 253 1.28 -6.55 -16.90
CA SER A 253 0.88 -5.34 -16.19
C SER A 253 -0.39 -4.68 -16.74
N THR A 254 -0.68 -4.84 -18.04
CA THR A 254 -1.88 -4.32 -18.68
C THR A 254 -3.13 -5.04 -18.20
N LYS A 255 -3.03 -6.35 -17.98
CA LYS A 255 -4.11 -7.13 -17.36
C LYS A 255 -4.31 -6.71 -15.91
N ILE A 256 -3.21 -6.55 -15.17
CA ILE A 256 -3.22 -6.08 -13.78
C ILE A 256 -3.90 -4.69 -13.71
N ALA A 257 -3.46 -3.73 -14.52
CA ALA A 257 -4.01 -2.38 -14.62
C ALA A 257 -5.51 -2.38 -14.90
N LYS A 258 -5.95 -3.16 -15.90
CA LYS A 258 -7.37 -3.29 -16.24
C LYS A 258 -8.23 -3.79 -15.06
N ILE A 259 -7.69 -4.71 -14.26
CA ILE A 259 -8.38 -5.22 -13.06
C ILE A 259 -8.45 -4.13 -12.00
N LEU A 260 -7.33 -3.44 -11.71
CA LEU A 260 -7.27 -2.37 -10.72
C LEU A 260 -8.22 -1.22 -11.05
N ASP A 261 -8.24 -0.79 -12.32
CA ASP A 261 -9.17 0.23 -12.80
C ASP A 261 -10.63 -0.24 -12.71
N GLY A 262 -10.90 -1.51 -13.02
CA GLY A 262 -12.22 -2.11 -12.84
C GLY A 262 -12.69 -2.17 -11.37
N LEU A 263 -11.75 -2.25 -10.42
CA LEU A 263 -12.02 -2.21 -8.98
C LEU A 263 -12.10 -0.78 -8.43
N GLY A 264 -11.75 0.24 -9.23
CA GLY A 264 -11.63 1.63 -8.76
C GLY A 264 -10.45 1.84 -7.80
N VAL A 265 -9.42 0.99 -7.86
CA VAL A 265 -8.19 1.15 -7.10
C VAL A 265 -7.39 2.30 -7.69
N THR A 266 -6.95 3.24 -6.85
CA THR A 266 -6.08 4.33 -7.30
C THR A 266 -4.63 3.89 -7.17
N TYR A 267 -3.87 3.94 -8.27
CA TYR A 267 -2.46 3.58 -8.31
C TYR A 267 -1.70 4.48 -9.31
N SER A 268 -0.37 4.42 -9.24
CA SER A 268 0.49 5.16 -10.16
C SER A 268 0.79 4.33 -11.41
N GLN A 269 0.62 4.94 -12.58
CA GLN A 269 0.93 4.31 -13.86
C GLN A 269 1.77 5.22 -14.74
N VAL A 270 2.67 4.62 -15.52
CA VAL A 270 3.43 5.26 -16.58
C VAL A 270 2.90 4.74 -17.90
N ASN A 271 2.55 5.65 -18.78
CA ASN A 271 2.07 5.33 -20.12
C ASN A 271 3.12 5.81 -21.12
N SER A 272 3.89 4.88 -21.67
CA SER A 272 4.79 5.15 -22.79
C SER A 272 4.02 4.96 -24.09
N ALA A 273 4.28 5.80 -25.09
CA ALA A 273 3.84 5.49 -26.45
C ALA A 273 4.47 4.13 -26.83
N PRO A 274 3.72 3.22 -27.46
CA PRO A 274 4.27 1.96 -27.94
C PRO A 274 5.45 2.25 -28.86
N LYS A 275 6.55 1.52 -28.67
CA LYS A 275 7.81 1.73 -29.39
C LYS A 275 7.69 1.19 -30.82
N ALA A 276 6.91 1.86 -31.67
CA ALA A 276 6.90 1.68 -33.11
C ALA A 276 6.18 2.85 -33.81
N GLU A 277 6.87 3.97 -33.94
CA GLU A 277 7.16 4.61 -35.23
C GLU A 277 8.39 5.48 -34.97
N ALA A 278 9.46 5.24 -35.73
CA ALA A 278 10.46 6.28 -35.91
C ALA A 278 9.73 7.44 -36.61
N GLU A 279 9.21 8.37 -35.83
CA GLU A 279 8.86 9.68 -36.34
C GLU A 279 10.20 10.34 -36.72
N GLU A 280 10.63 10.07 -37.96
CA GLU A 280 11.41 11.04 -38.72
C GLU A 280 10.72 12.39 -38.51
N GLU A 281 11.43 13.36 -37.92
CA GLU A 281 11.03 14.76 -38.01
C GLU A 281 10.95 15.10 -39.50
N VAL A 282 9.74 15.02 -40.05
CA VAL A 282 9.42 15.54 -41.38
C VAL A 282 9.42 17.07 -41.24
N GLU A 283 10.56 17.69 -41.50
CA GLU A 283 10.61 19.11 -41.88
C GLU A 283 9.90 19.25 -43.24
N GLU A 284 8.67 19.77 -43.21
CA GLU A 284 7.98 20.26 -44.40
C GLU A 284 8.78 21.43 -45.02
N THR A 285 9.26 21.25 -46.25
CA THR A 285 9.41 22.37 -47.19
C THR A 285 9.01 21.94 -48.61
N GLU A 286 7.85 22.44 -49.05
CA GLU A 286 7.50 22.48 -50.47
C GLU A 286 8.38 23.51 -51.19
N THR A 287 9.08 23.13 -52.28
CA THR A 287 8.74 23.53 -53.66
C THR A 287 9.82 23.15 -54.69
N THR A 288 9.37 22.40 -55.70
CA THR A 288 9.62 22.47 -57.16
C THR A 288 11.04 22.42 -57.77
N THR A 289 11.18 21.33 -58.54
CA THR A 289 12.10 20.90 -59.59
C THR A 289 12.65 21.96 -60.58
N GLN A 290 13.96 21.90 -60.91
CA GLN A 290 14.48 21.56 -62.27
C GLN A 290 16.03 21.58 -62.40
N ASN A 291 16.57 20.41 -62.80
CA ASN A 291 17.68 20.12 -63.75
C ASN A 291 18.89 21.07 -63.90
N THR A 292 20.10 20.61 -63.56
CA THR A 292 21.14 20.04 -64.47
C THR A 292 22.53 20.01 -63.81
N LYS A 293 23.27 18.91 -64.01
CA LYS A 293 24.70 18.70 -63.74
C LYS A 293 25.50 19.11 -65.01
N PRO A 294 26.86 19.24 -65.07
CA PRO A 294 27.85 18.80 -64.06
C PRO A 294 29.17 19.63 -63.91
N VAL A 295 30.03 19.13 -63.00
CA VAL A 295 31.52 19.19 -62.92
C VAL A 295 32.21 20.33 -62.13
N VAL A 296 33.17 19.88 -61.30
CA VAL A 296 34.39 20.54 -60.75
C VAL A 296 34.29 21.07 -59.30
N ALA A 297 34.92 20.33 -58.37
CA ALA A 297 35.54 20.85 -57.15
C ALA A 297 37.02 21.21 -57.43
N PRO A 298 37.77 21.94 -56.58
CA PRO A 298 37.44 22.46 -55.23
C PRO A 298 37.89 23.92 -54.97
N LYS A 299 37.39 24.56 -53.91
CA LYS A 299 38.20 25.19 -52.84
C LYS A 299 37.35 25.93 -51.79
N ALA A 300 37.85 25.88 -50.57
CA ALA A 300 37.29 26.32 -49.31
C ALA A 300 36.84 27.79 -49.27
N ASN A 301 35.78 28.06 -48.49
CA ASN A 301 35.61 29.31 -47.76
C ASN A 301 34.73 29.11 -46.51
N ALA A 302 35.21 29.69 -45.40
CA ALA A 302 34.71 29.54 -44.05
C ALA A 302 33.31 30.15 -43.85
N LYS A 303 32.44 29.45 -43.10
CA LYS A 303 31.17 30.00 -42.59
C LYS A 303 31.43 30.85 -41.36
N LYS A 304 30.90 32.08 -41.40
CA LYS A 304 30.98 33.10 -40.36
C LYS A 304 29.97 32.76 -39.25
N GLY A 305 30.46 32.44 -38.05
CA GLY A 305 29.65 32.21 -36.86
C GLY A 305 28.95 33.49 -36.38
N ILE A 306 27.84 33.32 -35.65
CA ILE A 306 27.06 34.39 -35.03
C ILE A 306 27.97 35.15 -34.05
N SER A 307 28.05 36.47 -34.20
CA SER A 307 28.88 37.35 -33.37
C SER A 307 28.45 37.27 -31.89
N GLU A 308 29.41 37.15 -30.97
CA GLU A 308 29.18 37.14 -29.51
C GLU A 308 28.35 38.34 -29.03
N THR A 309 28.42 39.48 -29.74
CA THR A 309 27.61 40.66 -29.46
C THR A 309 26.12 40.46 -29.68
N MET A 310 25.72 39.55 -30.57
CA MET A 310 24.32 39.26 -30.86
C MET A 310 23.70 38.34 -29.79
N ILE A 311 24.48 37.40 -29.25
CA ILE A 311 24.07 36.51 -28.15
C ILE A 311 23.82 37.34 -26.88
N ILE A 312 24.69 38.30 -26.58
CA ILE A 312 24.52 39.20 -25.42
C ILE A 312 23.23 40.04 -25.55
N VAL A 313 22.91 40.53 -26.75
CA VAL A 313 21.70 41.32 -26.99
C VAL A 313 20.45 40.45 -26.84
N ILE A 314 20.43 39.23 -27.36
CA ILE A 314 19.30 38.31 -27.23
C ILE A 314 19.06 37.94 -25.75
N SER A 315 20.14 37.67 -25.00
CA SER A 315 20.05 37.37 -23.56
C SER A 315 19.54 38.57 -22.75
N LEU A 316 19.96 39.80 -23.06
CA LEU A 316 19.45 41.00 -22.38
C LEU A 316 17.97 41.26 -22.67
N VAL A 317 17.51 41.00 -23.89
CA VAL A 317 16.10 41.11 -24.27
C VAL A 317 15.26 40.07 -23.54
N ALA A 318 15.73 38.82 -23.44
CA ALA A 318 15.04 37.77 -22.70
C ALA A 318 14.89 38.11 -21.20
N ILE A 319 15.96 38.63 -20.57
CA ILE A 319 15.92 39.07 -19.17
C ILE A 319 14.92 40.23 -18.99
N PHE A 320 14.90 41.19 -19.92
CA PHE A 320 13.95 42.31 -19.85
C PHE A 320 12.49 41.84 -19.94
N VAL A 321 12.18 40.86 -20.81
CA VAL A 321 10.84 40.28 -20.94
C VAL A 321 10.41 39.58 -19.64
N VAL A 322 11.32 38.84 -19.00
CA VAL A 322 11.03 38.17 -17.71
C VAL A 322 10.81 39.20 -16.60
N VAL A 323 11.63 40.26 -16.53
CA VAL A 323 11.46 41.33 -15.52
C VAL A 323 10.15 42.08 -15.72
N CYS A 324 9.76 42.38 -16.96
CA CYS A 324 8.47 42.99 -17.27
C CYS A 324 7.29 42.06 -16.93
N GLY A 325 7.42 40.76 -17.19
CA GLY A 325 6.40 39.76 -16.85
C GLY A 325 6.18 39.63 -15.35
N VAL A 326 7.27 39.58 -14.57
CA VAL A 326 7.21 39.52 -13.10
C VAL A 326 6.66 40.83 -12.52
N ALA A 327 7.07 41.99 -13.04
CA ALA A 327 6.49 43.28 -12.62
C ALA A 327 4.99 43.38 -12.94
N GLY A 328 4.56 42.86 -14.09
CA GLY A 328 3.16 42.75 -14.47
C GLY A 328 2.36 41.83 -13.56
N LEU A 329 2.93 40.69 -13.17
CA LEU A 329 2.32 39.74 -12.22
C LEU A 329 2.19 40.34 -10.81
N ILE A 330 3.21 41.07 -10.35
CA ILE A 330 3.18 41.77 -9.06
C ILE A 330 2.10 42.86 -9.07
N LEU A 331 2.00 43.65 -10.14
CA LEU A 331 0.94 44.66 -10.29
C LEU A 331 -0.47 44.04 -10.38
N TYR A 332 -0.59 42.88 -11.04
CA TYR A 332 -1.84 42.13 -11.11
C TYR A 332 -2.29 41.61 -9.75
N LEU A 333 -1.36 41.08 -8.95
CA LEU A 333 -1.65 40.58 -7.61
C LEU A 333 -2.01 41.71 -6.63
N ILE A 334 -1.34 42.87 -6.71
CA ILE A 334 -1.67 44.04 -5.88
C ILE A 334 -3.07 44.61 -6.21
N ASN A 335 -3.51 44.51 -7.46
CA ASN A 335 -4.83 44.98 -7.87
C ASN A 335 -5.98 43.98 -7.62
N ARG A 336 -5.69 42.75 -7.20
CA ARG A 336 -6.72 41.70 -6.99
C ARG A 336 -7.50 41.85 -5.68
N ASP A 337 -7.00 42.59 -4.71
CA ASP A 337 -7.58 42.69 -3.35
C ASP A 337 -8.70 43.74 -3.18
N LYS A 338 -9.23 44.28 -4.28
CA LYS A 338 -10.38 45.18 -4.23
C LYS A 338 -11.40 44.82 -5.30
N LYS A 339 -12.17 43.75 -5.08
CA LYS A 339 -13.56 43.62 -5.57
C LYS A 339 -14.29 42.44 -4.91
N ASP A 340 -15.34 42.82 -4.19
CA ASP A 340 -16.64 42.16 -4.07
C ASP A 340 -16.76 40.86 -3.25
N THR A 341 -17.22 41.04 -2.01
CA THR A 341 -18.03 40.05 -1.29
C THR A 341 -19.48 40.10 -1.78
N PRO A 342 -20.12 38.96 -2.10
CA PRO A 342 -21.56 38.86 -2.13
C PRO A 342 -22.13 37.87 -1.10
N LYS A 343 -23.28 38.28 -0.57
CA LYS A 343 -24.12 37.65 0.44
C LYS A 343 -24.74 36.33 -0.03
N ALA A 344 -25.06 35.50 0.97
CA ALA A 344 -25.78 34.24 0.87
C ALA A 344 -27.10 34.31 0.08
N ALA A 345 -27.30 33.34 -0.81
CA ALA A 345 -28.59 32.98 -1.40
C ALA A 345 -28.76 31.45 -1.40
N LYS A 346 -29.92 31.01 -0.91
CA LYS A 346 -30.33 29.61 -0.78
C LYS A 346 -30.51 28.95 -2.16
N ALA A 347 -29.91 27.80 -2.38
CA ALA A 347 -30.18 26.94 -3.54
C ALA A 347 -30.96 25.68 -3.11
N LYS A 348 -32.08 25.43 -3.81
CA LYS A 348 -32.96 24.26 -3.69
C LYS A 348 -32.19 22.98 -4.03
N LYS A 349 -32.31 21.94 -3.21
CA LYS A 349 -31.85 20.58 -3.51
C LYS A 349 -32.82 19.92 -4.50
N GLU A 350 -32.39 19.76 -5.75
CA GLU A 350 -32.94 18.73 -6.63
C GLU A 350 -32.35 17.37 -6.25
N LYS A 351 -33.22 16.36 -6.09
CA LYS A 351 -32.84 14.98 -5.81
C LYS A 351 -32.16 14.38 -7.03
N LYS A 352 -30.85 14.13 -6.96
CA LYS A 352 -30.21 13.15 -7.85
C LYS A 352 -30.45 11.75 -7.29
N VAL A 353 -31.28 10.99 -8.00
CA VAL A 353 -31.39 9.54 -7.83
C VAL A 353 -30.11 8.93 -8.42
N TYR A 354 -29.35 8.21 -7.59
CA TYR A 354 -28.20 7.43 -8.05
C TYR A 354 -28.73 6.14 -8.70
N ASN A 355 -28.53 6.01 -10.01
CA ASN A 355 -28.83 4.81 -10.80
C ASN A 355 -27.51 4.08 -11.17
N GLY A 356 -26.65 3.84 -10.20
CA GLY A 356 -25.52 2.91 -10.39
C GLY A 356 -25.98 1.45 -10.31
N PRO A 357 -25.22 0.50 -10.87
CA PRO A 357 -25.54 -0.92 -10.76
C PRO A 357 -25.65 -1.35 -9.30
N VAL A 358 -26.75 -2.03 -8.99
CA VAL A 358 -27.01 -2.68 -7.71
C VAL A 358 -26.16 -3.95 -7.69
N PHE A 359 -25.18 -4.00 -6.79
CA PHE A 359 -24.42 -5.21 -6.53
C PHE A 359 -24.98 -5.91 -5.29
N ASP A 360 -25.50 -7.12 -5.49
CA ASP A 360 -25.82 -8.05 -4.41
C ASP A 360 -24.51 -8.39 -3.69
N MET A 361 -24.34 -7.84 -2.49
CA MET A 361 -23.20 -8.13 -1.63
C MET A 361 -23.64 -9.17 -0.58
N ASP A 362 -23.98 -10.36 -1.06
CA ASP A 362 -24.18 -11.55 -0.23
C ASP A 362 -23.37 -12.73 -0.79
N THR A 363 -22.05 -12.56 -0.85
CA THR A 363 -21.09 -13.69 -1.00
C THR A 363 -19.79 -13.38 -0.26
N THR A 364 -19.85 -13.16 1.05
CA THR A 364 -18.68 -13.51 1.88
C THR A 364 -18.49 -15.03 1.81
N PRO A 365 -17.35 -15.56 1.37
CA PRO A 365 -17.07 -16.98 1.53
C PRO A 365 -16.90 -17.25 3.03
N LYS A 366 -17.89 -17.93 3.62
CA LYS A 366 -17.73 -18.62 4.90
C LYS A 366 -16.85 -19.85 4.66
N ASN A 367 -15.55 -19.67 4.49
CA ASN A 367 -14.60 -20.78 4.58
C ASN A 367 -14.30 -21.06 6.04
N SER A 368 -15.25 -21.71 6.73
CA SER A 368 -14.88 -22.57 7.84
C SER A 368 -14.27 -23.84 7.25
N VAL A 369 -12.96 -23.99 7.32
CA VAL A 369 -12.30 -25.24 6.92
C VAL A 369 -12.57 -26.27 8.01
N LYS A 370 -13.50 -27.20 7.76
CA LYS A 370 -13.60 -28.44 8.54
C LYS A 370 -12.65 -29.45 7.93
N MET A 371 -11.54 -29.71 8.61
CA MET A 371 -10.62 -30.80 8.24
C MET A 371 -11.15 -32.13 8.77
N THR A 372 -11.24 -33.12 7.89
CA THR A 372 -11.39 -34.54 8.27
C THR A 372 -10.22 -35.31 7.68
N ALA A 373 -9.55 -36.12 8.51
CA ALA A 373 -8.39 -36.91 8.11
C ALA A 373 -8.68 -37.82 6.90
N PRO A 374 -7.73 -38.00 5.96
CA PRO A 374 -7.92 -38.90 4.84
C PRO A 374 -7.88 -40.36 5.30
N THR A 375 -8.90 -41.14 4.93
CA THR A 375 -8.91 -42.59 5.08
C THR A 375 -7.84 -43.22 4.19
N ALA A 376 -6.81 -43.76 4.82
CA ALA A 376 -5.77 -44.54 4.17
C ALA A 376 -6.37 -45.80 3.52
N LYS A 377 -6.14 -45.98 2.21
CA LYS A 377 -6.17 -47.30 1.57
C LYS A 377 -4.73 -47.79 1.41
N THR A 378 -4.32 -48.69 2.29
CA THR A 378 -3.07 -49.45 2.17
C THR A 378 -3.18 -50.48 1.04
N PRO A 379 -2.06 -50.82 0.39
CA PRO A 379 -1.66 -52.23 0.35
C PRO A 379 -0.34 -52.48 1.07
N GLN A 380 -0.39 -53.42 2.03
CA GLN A 380 0.73 -54.16 2.63
C GLN A 380 1.65 -54.79 1.54
N LYS A 381 2.96 -55.03 1.67
CA LYS A 381 3.90 -55.49 2.74
C LYS A 381 5.33 -55.19 2.18
N SER A 382 6.42 -55.02 2.94
CA SER A 382 7.07 -56.08 3.74
C SER A 382 8.19 -55.55 4.68
N ILE A 383 8.03 -55.79 6.00
CA ILE A 383 8.95 -56.36 7.03
C ILE A 383 10.46 -56.02 6.94
N MET A 384 11.11 -55.43 7.96
CA MET A 384 11.62 -56.00 9.24
C MET A 384 12.40 -54.89 9.98
N ALA A 385 12.70 -54.85 11.29
CA ALA A 385 12.21 -55.45 12.52
C ALA A 385 13.12 -54.90 13.67
N MET A 386 12.55 -54.59 14.85
CA MET A 386 13.19 -54.58 16.20
C MET A 386 14.25 -53.47 16.48
N ALA A 387 14.38 -52.85 17.67
CA ALA A 387 13.87 -53.08 19.02
C ALA A 387 13.92 -51.79 19.87
N GLN A 388 12.96 -51.65 20.78
CA GLN A 388 13.08 -50.90 22.05
C GLN A 388 13.56 -51.90 23.15
N PRO A 389 14.08 -51.51 24.35
CA PRO A 389 13.40 -50.57 25.26
C PRO A 389 14.20 -49.76 26.32
N LYS A 390 13.50 -48.75 26.85
CA LYS A 390 13.36 -48.24 28.25
C LYS A 390 14.57 -47.72 29.07
N ALA A 391 14.30 -46.54 29.66
CA ALA A 391 15.00 -45.82 30.72
C ALA A 391 15.10 -46.56 32.07
N PRO A 392 15.87 -46.01 33.05
CA PRO A 392 15.19 -45.34 34.18
C PRO A 392 15.87 -44.09 34.80
N VAL A 393 14.99 -43.26 35.38
CA VAL A 393 15.03 -42.31 36.53
C VAL A 393 16.29 -42.23 37.43
N SER A 394 16.74 -41.01 37.81
CA SER A 394 16.90 -40.55 39.21
C SER A 394 17.48 -39.12 39.36
N ASP A 395 17.14 -38.54 40.51
CA ASP A 395 17.34 -37.20 41.09
C ASP A 395 18.78 -36.64 41.08
N GLU A 396 18.91 -35.30 41.05
CA GLU A 396 19.49 -34.52 42.17
C GLU A 396 19.54 -33.00 41.90
N THR A 397 19.17 -32.24 42.92
CA THR A 397 19.31 -30.79 43.13
C THR A 397 20.77 -30.35 43.29
N THR A 398 21.16 -29.18 42.76
CA THR A 398 22.31 -28.41 43.28
C THR A 398 22.06 -26.90 43.16
N VAL A 399 22.40 -26.20 44.24
CA VAL A 399 22.17 -24.78 44.55
C VAL A 399 23.50 -24.01 44.47
N LEU A 400 23.43 -22.68 44.27
CA LEU A 400 24.46 -21.62 44.49
C LEU A 400 25.48 -21.44 43.35
N SER A 401 25.83 -20.23 42.87
CA SER A 401 26.03 -18.97 43.59
C SER A 401 25.98 -17.75 42.65
N ALA A 402 25.57 -16.60 43.21
CA ALA A 402 25.74 -15.23 42.69
C ALA A 402 27.24 -14.84 42.57
N VAL A 403 27.65 -13.71 41.97
CA VAL A 403 27.73 -12.29 42.44
C VAL A 403 28.51 -11.53 41.29
N PRO A 404 28.56 -10.18 41.11
CA PRO A 404 27.50 -9.20 40.79
C PRO A 404 27.95 -8.02 39.84
N VAL A 405 27.05 -7.06 39.60
CA VAL A 405 27.23 -5.59 39.47
C VAL A 405 28.18 -5.00 38.39
N ASN A 406 27.62 -4.21 37.47
CA ASN A 406 27.91 -2.77 37.46
C ASN A 406 26.73 -1.94 36.95
N ASP A 407 26.45 -0.89 37.72
CA ASP A 407 25.33 0.04 37.63
C ASP A 407 25.51 1.09 36.53
N GLY A 408 24.37 1.52 36.01
CA GLY A 408 24.20 2.69 35.16
C GLY A 408 22.74 3.13 35.18
N GLU A 409 22.36 3.79 36.27
CA GLU A 409 21.25 4.75 36.45
C GLU A 409 20.76 5.35 35.12
N THR A 410 19.52 5.76 34.84
CA THR A 410 18.28 6.16 35.52
C THR A 410 17.32 6.41 34.34
N SER A 411 16.03 6.12 34.34
CA SER A 411 14.98 6.87 35.01
C SER A 411 13.65 6.31 34.52
N LEU A 412 12.76 6.12 35.47
CA LEU A 412 11.34 5.86 35.29
C LEU A 412 10.71 6.91 34.37
N LEU A 413 9.92 6.47 33.39
CA LEU A 413 8.82 7.22 32.77
C LEU A 413 7.73 6.24 32.38
N SER A 414 7.22 5.54 33.39
CA SER A 414 5.84 5.09 33.41
C SER A 414 4.97 6.30 33.76
N GLU A 415 4.54 7.07 32.76
CA GLU A 415 3.46 8.05 32.97
C GLU A 415 2.77 8.43 31.64
N ASP A 416 1.49 8.05 31.59
CA ASP A 416 0.38 8.74 30.93
C ASP A 416 0.29 8.82 29.40
N LEU A 417 -0.17 7.71 28.80
CA LEU A 417 -1.07 7.77 27.63
C LEU A 417 -2.53 7.48 28.05
N ASN A 418 -3.00 8.20 29.06
CA ASN A 418 -4.42 8.35 29.37
C ASN A 418 -4.75 9.86 29.48
N ALA A 419 -4.31 10.65 28.49
CA ALA A 419 -4.95 11.93 28.26
C ALA A 419 -6.38 11.64 27.77
N PRO A 420 -7.44 12.18 28.41
CA PRO A 420 -8.79 12.08 27.86
C PRO A 420 -8.77 12.81 26.52
N GLN A 421 -8.76 12.04 25.42
CA GLN A 421 -9.08 12.53 24.10
C GLN A 421 -10.53 12.99 24.17
N ASN A 422 -10.75 14.29 24.43
CA ASN A 422 -12.09 14.86 24.47
C ASN A 422 -12.57 14.96 23.02
N LEU A 423 -13.33 13.95 22.58
CA LEU A 423 -13.86 13.87 21.22
C LEU A 423 -15.06 14.80 21.02
N GLY A 424 -15.40 15.62 22.00
CA GLY A 424 -16.56 16.52 21.99
C GLY A 424 -17.58 16.15 23.05
N THR A 425 -18.71 16.86 23.05
CA THR A 425 -19.84 16.66 23.95
C THR A 425 -21.09 16.35 23.15
N LEU A 426 -21.78 15.27 23.50
CA LEU A 426 -23.14 15.01 23.03
C LEU A 426 -24.14 15.67 23.97
N VAL A 427 -25.07 16.45 23.43
CA VAL A 427 -26.18 17.04 24.19
C VAL A 427 -27.46 16.32 23.82
N ARG A 428 -28.03 15.59 24.78
CA ARG A 428 -29.31 14.90 24.56
C ARG A 428 -30.45 15.91 24.51
N ARG A 429 -31.13 16.07 23.37
CA ARG A 429 -32.13 17.13 23.17
C ARG A 429 -33.34 17.02 24.09
N ARG A 430 -33.73 15.81 24.48
CA ARG A 430 -34.91 15.57 25.34
C ARG A 430 -34.70 15.98 26.79
N THR A 431 -33.49 15.77 27.33
CA THR A 431 -33.17 16.01 28.75
C THR A 431 -32.20 17.17 28.96
N SER A 432 -31.64 17.72 27.88
CA SER A 432 -30.54 18.70 27.89
C SER A 432 -29.30 18.22 28.65
N GLU A 433 -29.14 16.91 28.80
CA GLU A 433 -28.00 16.28 29.45
C GLU A 433 -26.77 16.35 28.54
N LYS A 434 -25.64 16.77 29.09
CA LYS A 434 -24.36 16.87 28.38
C LYS A 434 -23.50 15.68 28.72
N ILE A 435 -23.05 14.97 27.70
CA ILE A 435 -22.30 13.72 27.79
C ILE A 435 -20.95 13.96 27.13
N SER A 436 -19.89 14.03 27.93
CA SER A 436 -18.53 14.25 27.43
C SER A 436 -17.95 12.95 26.87
N LEU A 437 -17.47 12.98 25.64
CA LEU A 437 -16.84 11.85 24.96
C LEU A 437 -15.36 11.80 25.37
N SER A 438 -15.10 11.25 26.56
CA SER A 438 -13.76 11.22 27.17
C SER A 438 -12.89 10.02 26.76
N LYS A 439 -13.42 9.12 25.93
CA LYS A 439 -12.75 7.89 25.48
C LYS A 439 -12.59 7.90 23.96
N SER A 440 -11.50 7.31 23.49
CA SER A 440 -11.22 7.12 22.06
C SER A 440 -12.25 6.24 21.36
N ASN A 441 -12.85 5.30 22.08
CA ASN A 441 -14.00 4.51 21.66
C ASN A 441 -15.11 4.70 22.69
N PHE A 442 -16.21 5.34 22.30
CA PHE A 442 -17.33 5.66 23.16
C PHE A 442 -18.60 4.99 22.63
N VAL A 443 -19.05 3.94 23.31
CA VAL A 443 -20.21 3.14 22.90
C VAL A 443 -21.48 3.65 23.56
N ILE A 444 -22.52 3.87 22.75
CA ILE A 444 -23.85 4.28 23.20
C ILE A 444 -24.81 3.11 23.00
N GLY A 445 -25.57 2.78 24.04
CA GLY A 445 -26.48 1.64 23.98
C GLY A 445 -27.41 1.54 25.18
N LYS A 446 -28.09 0.41 25.27
CA LYS A 446 -29.02 0.09 26.37
C LYS A 446 -28.38 -0.81 27.43
N ASP A 447 -27.22 -1.40 27.15
CA ASP A 447 -26.58 -2.38 28.03
C ASP A 447 -25.41 -1.76 28.81
N ALA A 448 -25.64 -1.45 30.09
CA ALA A 448 -24.65 -0.81 30.96
C ALA A 448 -23.33 -1.60 31.11
N LEU A 449 -23.32 -2.91 30.83
CA LEU A 449 -22.10 -3.72 30.86
C LEU A 449 -21.19 -3.52 29.63
N HIS A 450 -21.75 -3.04 28.52
CA HIS A 450 -21.07 -2.97 27.23
C HIS A 450 -21.22 -1.62 26.51
N SER A 451 -21.80 -0.61 27.16
CA SER A 451 -21.95 0.75 26.65
C SER A 451 -21.41 1.77 27.66
N ASP A 452 -20.63 2.74 27.18
CA ASP A 452 -20.10 3.86 27.97
C ASP A 452 -21.19 4.88 28.35
N TYR A 453 -22.17 5.07 27.47
CA TYR A 453 -23.40 5.81 27.79
C TYR A 453 -24.62 4.92 27.62
N CYS A 454 -25.23 4.58 28.76
CA CYS A 454 -26.39 3.72 28.84
C CYS A 454 -27.69 4.55 28.84
N ILE A 455 -28.54 4.31 27.86
CA ILE A 455 -29.90 4.87 27.81
C ILE A 455 -30.86 3.84 28.39
N GLU A 456 -31.05 3.91 29.70
CA GLU A 456 -31.93 3.01 30.43
C GLU A 456 -33.41 3.19 30.03
N LYS A 457 -34.19 2.12 30.16
CA LYS A 457 -35.66 2.09 29.98
C LYS A 457 -36.16 2.44 28.57
N ASN A 458 -35.31 2.37 27.55
CA ASN A 458 -35.72 2.55 26.16
C ASN A 458 -35.53 1.25 25.35
N SER A 459 -36.61 0.52 25.11
CA SER A 459 -36.58 -0.75 24.36
C SER A 459 -36.27 -0.58 22.86
N SER A 460 -36.36 0.63 22.34
CA SER A 460 -36.08 0.94 20.93
C SER A 460 -34.58 1.13 20.65
N ILE A 461 -33.73 1.07 21.67
CA ILE A 461 -32.26 1.19 21.55
C ILE A 461 -31.62 -0.18 21.78
N SER A 462 -30.82 -0.63 20.81
CA SER A 462 -30.03 -1.87 20.90
C SER A 462 -28.98 -1.83 22.02
N ARG A 463 -28.57 -3.01 22.48
CA ARG A 463 -27.60 -3.19 23.58
C ARG A 463 -26.29 -2.44 23.32
N LYS A 464 -25.74 -2.60 22.11
CA LYS A 464 -24.75 -1.72 21.48
C LYS A 464 -25.46 -1.09 20.28
N HIS A 465 -25.65 0.22 20.27
CA HIS A 465 -26.44 0.88 19.22
C HIS A 465 -25.54 1.63 18.25
N ALA A 466 -24.70 2.50 18.77
CA ALA A 466 -23.75 3.26 17.98
C ALA A 466 -22.45 3.42 18.77
N MET A 467 -21.34 3.52 18.06
CA MET A 467 -20.03 3.76 18.62
C MET A 467 -19.47 5.03 18.01
N ILE A 468 -18.93 5.90 18.86
CA ILE A 468 -18.18 7.08 18.42
C ILE A 468 -16.71 6.80 18.63
N THR A 469 -15.91 6.93 17.58
CA THR A 469 -14.47 6.68 17.58
C THR A 469 -13.69 7.93 17.21
N SER A 470 -12.50 8.08 17.78
CA SER A 470 -11.53 9.11 17.36
C SER A 470 -10.88 8.73 16.05
N GLY A 471 -10.88 9.64 15.07
CA GLY A 471 -10.14 9.48 13.81
C GLY A 471 -9.36 10.75 13.44
N ARG A 472 -8.57 10.66 12.35
CA ARG A 472 -7.66 11.74 11.91
C ARG A 472 -8.33 13.10 11.66
N ASN A 473 -9.62 13.12 11.31
CA ASN A 473 -10.36 14.35 10.99
C ASN A 473 -11.42 14.75 12.03
N GLY A 474 -11.48 14.07 13.19
CA GLY A 474 -12.47 14.33 14.25
C GLY A 474 -13.14 13.07 14.78
N ALA A 475 -14.31 13.22 15.40
CA ALA A 475 -15.09 12.08 15.89
C ALA A 475 -15.87 11.43 14.73
N TYR A 476 -15.91 10.11 14.69
CA TYR A 476 -16.68 9.34 13.73
C TYR A 476 -17.75 8.55 14.47
N ILE A 477 -18.97 8.50 13.95
CA ILE A 477 -20.02 7.61 14.47
C ILE A 477 -20.25 6.44 13.53
N GLN A 478 -20.41 5.26 14.12
CA GLN A 478 -20.70 4.01 13.42
C GLN A 478 -21.90 3.35 14.08
N ASP A 479 -22.87 2.89 13.29
CA ASP A 479 -23.98 2.09 13.81
C ASP A 479 -23.52 0.65 14.08
N CYS A 480 -23.76 0.13 15.28
CA CYS A 480 -23.33 -1.22 15.68
C CYS A 480 -24.40 -2.27 15.34
N ASN A 481 -24.88 -2.27 14.10
CA ASN A 481 -25.95 -3.11 13.61
C ASN A 481 -27.22 -3.02 14.50
N SER A 482 -27.64 -1.78 14.77
CA SER A 482 -28.76 -1.52 15.66
C SER A 482 -30.10 -1.83 14.95
N THR A 483 -31.08 -2.29 15.73
CA THR A 483 -32.38 -2.75 15.21
C THR A 483 -33.16 -1.66 14.48
N ASN A 484 -33.02 -0.41 14.94
CA ASN A 484 -33.73 0.74 14.36
C ASN A 484 -32.82 1.67 13.56
N GLY A 485 -31.51 1.43 13.57
CA GLY A 485 -30.50 2.22 12.89
C GLY A 485 -30.21 3.57 13.53
N THR A 486 -29.05 4.10 13.18
CA THR A 486 -28.57 5.43 13.51
C THR A 486 -28.81 6.40 12.34
N PHE A 487 -29.16 7.64 12.65
CA PHE A 487 -29.37 8.69 11.65
C PHE A 487 -28.54 9.92 12.01
N ILE A 488 -27.97 10.58 11.00
CA ILE A 488 -27.26 11.86 11.15
C ILE A 488 -27.98 12.89 10.28
N ASN A 489 -28.42 14.00 10.88
CA ASN A 489 -29.17 15.07 10.22
C ASN A 489 -30.40 14.56 9.42
N GLY A 490 -31.03 13.49 9.91
CA GLY A 490 -32.21 12.85 9.27
C GLY A 490 -31.89 11.80 8.19
N THR A 491 -30.61 11.60 7.85
CA THR A 491 -30.16 10.55 6.92
C THR A 491 -29.71 9.32 7.69
N LYS A 492 -30.25 8.13 7.36
CA LYS A 492 -29.83 6.87 8.00
C LYS A 492 -28.41 6.54 7.54
N ILE A 493 -27.53 6.20 8.48
CA ILE A 493 -26.19 5.68 8.14
C ILE A 493 -26.28 4.16 7.96
N GLU A 494 -25.43 3.62 7.08
CA GLU A 494 -25.32 2.18 6.89
C GLU A 494 -24.73 1.54 8.15
N SER A 495 -25.29 0.39 8.55
CA SER A 495 -24.77 -0.40 9.67
C SER A 495 -23.29 -0.69 9.46
N GLU A 496 -22.48 -0.54 10.50
CA GLU A 496 -21.04 -0.80 10.52
C GLU A 496 -20.18 0.12 9.64
N ARG A 497 -20.76 1.15 9.01
CA ARG A 497 -20.01 2.21 8.31
C ARG A 497 -19.74 3.40 9.23
N ALA A 498 -18.48 3.80 9.37
CA ALA A 498 -18.10 4.98 10.14
C ALA A 498 -18.30 6.27 9.33
N VAL A 499 -18.96 7.26 9.91
CA VAL A 499 -19.25 8.57 9.31
C VAL A 499 -18.70 9.68 10.18
N LEU A 500 -17.98 10.64 9.59
CA LEU A 500 -17.42 11.78 10.30
C LEU A 500 -18.54 12.67 10.88
N LEU A 501 -18.42 13.03 12.16
CA LEU A 501 -19.28 13.97 12.85
C LEU A 501 -18.68 15.38 12.80
N ASN A 502 -19.49 16.35 12.42
CA ASN A 502 -19.15 17.77 12.48
C ASN A 502 -19.89 18.43 13.65
N SER A 503 -19.25 19.42 14.28
CA SER A 503 -19.88 20.18 15.37
C SER A 503 -21.21 20.80 14.89
N GLY A 504 -22.28 20.55 15.65
CA GLY A 504 -23.68 20.89 15.33
C GLY A 504 -24.50 19.77 14.68
N ASP A 505 -23.92 18.61 14.41
CA ASP A 505 -24.65 17.48 13.81
C ASP A 505 -25.69 16.89 14.77
N ILE A 506 -26.89 16.60 14.23
CA ILE A 506 -27.98 15.96 14.99
C ILE A 506 -27.93 14.45 14.74
N ILE A 507 -27.54 13.71 15.77
CA ILE A 507 -27.49 12.26 15.79
C ILE A 507 -28.80 11.74 16.39
N LYS A 508 -29.49 10.88 15.65
CA LYS A 508 -30.71 10.23 16.13
C LYS A 508 -30.49 8.73 16.24
N LEU A 509 -30.57 8.22 17.46
CA LEU A 509 -30.50 6.80 17.79
C LEU A 509 -31.92 6.33 18.06
N SER A 510 -32.56 5.72 17.05
CA SER A 510 -33.98 5.37 17.10
C SER A 510 -34.90 6.57 17.44
N ASN A 511 -35.42 6.65 18.68
CA ASN A 511 -36.31 7.69 19.18
C ASN A 511 -35.61 8.71 20.10
N GLU A 512 -34.28 8.66 20.23
CA GLU A 512 -33.48 9.64 20.98
C GLU A 512 -32.67 10.51 20.03
N GLU A 513 -32.60 11.82 20.31
CA GLU A 513 -31.82 12.78 19.53
C GLU A 513 -30.73 13.41 20.40
N PHE A 514 -29.53 13.50 19.82
CA PHE A 514 -28.32 14.06 20.39
C PHE A 514 -27.77 15.10 19.43
N GLU A 515 -27.25 16.19 19.96
CA GLU A 515 -26.50 17.19 19.22
C GLU A 515 -25.02 17.04 19.56
N TYR A 516 -24.18 16.85 18.56
CA TYR A 516 -22.74 16.72 18.75
C TYR A 516 -22.07 18.09 18.72
N LEU A 517 -21.28 18.39 19.74
CA LEU A 517 -20.49 19.62 19.85
C LEU A 517 -19.03 19.23 19.99
N ALA A 518 -18.21 19.49 18.96
CA ALA A 518 -16.77 19.21 18.97
C ALA A 518 -16.01 20.05 20.01
#